data_AF-A0A5A8F311-F1
#
_entry.id   AF-A0A5A8F311-F1
#
_cell.length_a   1.000
_cell.length_b   1.000
_cell.length_c   1.000
_cell.angle_alpha   90.00
_cell.angle_beta   90.00
_cell.angle_gamma   90.00
#
_symmetry.space_group_name_H-M   'P 1'
#
loop_
_entity.id
_entity.type
_entity.pdbx_description
1 polymer ?
#
loop_
_entity_poly.entity_id
_entity_poly.type
_entity_poly.pdbx_seq_one_letter_code
_entity_poly.pdbx_strand_id
1 'polypeptide(L)'
;MSKIIVLTYKTFEEIFLKKYLIGVFVISLVFGVITVKVKNIELGYEINRLKKESLEKEIKIESLERKISKIKSTANLLKKSKELNLELPEFNRVFYVE
;
A
#
# COMPACT_ATOMS: atom_id res chain seq x y z
N MET A 1 23.09 -32.72 60.04
CA MET A 1 23.06 -31.30 59.61
C MET A 1 23.25 -31.08 58.11
N SER A 2 24.03 -31.90 57.39
CA SER A 2 24.35 -31.69 55.97
C SER A 2 23.15 -31.70 55.01
N LYS A 3 22.16 -32.59 55.17
CA LYS A 3 21.00 -32.71 54.26
C LYS A 3 20.07 -31.49 54.23
N ILE A 4 19.90 -30.81 55.36
CA ILE A 4 18.98 -29.66 55.45
C ILE A 4 19.55 -28.48 54.66
N ILE A 5 20.85 -28.20 54.81
CA ILE A 5 21.54 -27.13 54.11
C ILE A 5 21.46 -27.34 52.58
N VAL A 6 21.71 -28.58 52.12
CA VAL A 6 21.62 -28.91 50.68
C VAL A 6 20.20 -28.71 50.13
N LEU A 7 19.16 -29.06 50.91
CA LEU A 7 17.78 -28.79 50.52
C LEU A 7 17.48 -27.28 50.43
N THR A 8 17.98 -26.48 51.37
CA THR A 8 17.73 -25.03 51.36
C THR A 8 18.38 -24.36 50.16
N TYR A 9 19.62 -24.74 49.81
CA TYR A 9 20.31 -24.23 48.63
C TYR A 9 19.59 -24.57 47.33
N LYS A 10 19.15 -25.83 47.17
CA LYS A 10 18.40 -26.25 45.98
C LYS A 10 17.07 -25.52 45.83
N THR A 11 16.36 -25.31 46.95
CA THR A 11 15.09 -24.56 46.96
C THR A 11 15.32 -23.07 46.61
N PHE A 12 16.44 -22.50 47.06
CA PHE A 12 16.81 -21.12 46.75
C PHE A 12 17.17 -20.93 45.26
N GLU A 13 17.93 -21.86 44.67
CA GLU A 13 18.23 -21.87 43.24
C GLU A 13 16.96 -21.98 42.38
N GLU A 14 16.03 -22.85 42.75
CA GLU A 14 14.75 -22.99 42.03
C GLU A 14 13.90 -21.71 42.06
N ILE A 15 13.88 -21.00 43.20
CA ILE A 15 13.16 -19.73 43.33
C ILE A 15 13.81 -18.66 42.47
N PHE A 16 15.15 -18.58 42.46
CA PHE A 16 15.89 -17.60 41.68
C PHE A 16 15.71 -17.84 40.18
N LEU A 17 15.79 -19.12 39.75
CA LEU A 17 15.57 -19.52 38.37
C LEU A 17 14.14 -19.21 37.90
N LYS A 18 13.13 -19.49 38.73
CA LYS A 18 11.72 -19.14 38.41
C LYS A 18 11.53 -17.63 38.24
N LYS A 19 12.11 -16.81 39.12
CA LYS A 19 12.04 -15.34 39.00
C LYS A 19 12.70 -14.84 37.72
N TYR A 20 13.87 -15.38 37.37
CA TYR A 20 14.56 -15.02 36.13
C TYR A 20 13.73 -15.40 34.90
N LEU A 21 13.14 -16.60 34.90
CA LEU A 21 12.31 -17.11 33.81
C LEU A 21 11.05 -16.26 33.61
N ILE A 22 10.41 -15.82 34.70
CA ILE A 22 9.29 -14.87 34.65
C ILE A 22 9.75 -13.53 34.09
N GLY A 23 10.91 -13.02 34.51
CA GLY A 23 11.47 -11.77 33.99
C GLY A 23 11.69 -11.82 32.47
N VAL A 24 12.33 -12.88 31.97
CA VAL A 24 12.54 -13.11 30.54
C VAL A 24 11.21 -13.24 29.79
N PHE A 25 10.23 -13.92 30.38
CA PHE A 25 8.90 -14.06 29.79
C PHE A 25 8.19 -12.71 29.63
N VAL A 26 8.23 -11.87 30.66
CA VAL A 26 7.63 -10.52 30.61
C VAL A 26 8.33 -9.65 29.56
N ILE A 27 9.66 -9.67 29.50
CA ILE A 27 10.43 -8.92 28.49
C ILE A 27 10.07 -9.41 27.08
N SER A 28 9.98 -10.72 26.87
CA SER A 28 9.59 -11.30 25.59
C SER A 28 8.19 -10.88 25.16
N LEU A 29 7.21 -10.87 26.08
CA LEU A 29 5.86 -10.38 25.81
C LEU A 29 5.84 -8.91 25.39
N VAL A 30 6.56 -8.05 26.13
CA VAL A 30 6.63 -6.61 25.81
C VAL A 30 7.26 -6.40 24.43
N PHE A 31 8.36 -7.09 24.13
CA PHE A 31 8.97 -7.05 22.81
C PHE A 31 8.02 -7.53 21.72
N GLY A 32 7.29 -8.63 21.94
CA GLY A 32 6.30 -9.15 20.99
C GLY A 32 5.24 -8.11 20.63
N VAL A 33 4.67 -7.44 21.64
CA VAL A 33 3.66 -6.38 21.42
C VAL A 33 4.25 -5.21 20.63
N ILE A 34 5.47 -4.77 20.96
CA ILE A 34 6.14 -3.67 20.25
C ILE A 34 6.41 -4.05 18.80
N THR A 35 6.95 -5.24 18.54
CA THR A 35 7.23 -5.72 17.18
C THR A 35 5.97 -5.78 16.33
N VAL A 36 4.87 -6.31 16.87
CA VAL A 36 3.58 -6.34 16.17
C VAL A 36 3.09 -4.92 15.86
N LYS A 37 3.20 -4.00 16.83
CA LYS A 37 2.81 -2.60 16.63
C LYS A 37 3.61 -1.92 15.52
N VAL A 38 4.93 -2.06 15.52
CA VAL A 38 5.81 -1.48 14.50
C VAL A 38 5.46 -2.04 13.12
N LYS A 39 5.28 -3.36 13.02
CA LYS A 39 4.96 -4.01 11.74
C LYS A 39 3.59 -3.59 11.20
N ASN A 40 2.60 -3.41 12.07
CA ASN A 40 1.28 -2.91 11.67
C ASN A 40 1.34 -1.46 11.17
N ILE A 41 2.18 -0.62 11.78
CA ILE A 41 2.39 0.76 11.34
C ILE A 41 3.05 0.76 9.95
N GLU A 42 4.09 -0.05 9.75
CA GLU A 42 4.79 -0.19 8.47
C GLU A 42 3.85 -0.67 7.35
N LEU A 43 3.06 -1.73 7.62
CA LEU A 43 2.04 -2.22 6.70
C LEU A 43 0.99 -1.14 6.39
N GLY A 44 0.57 -0.37 7.39
CA GLY A 44 -0.35 0.76 7.20
C GLY A 44 0.20 1.82 6.23
N TYR A 45 1.48 2.16 6.35
CA TYR A 45 2.14 3.09 5.43
C TYR A 45 2.25 2.50 4.01
N GLU A 46 2.60 1.22 3.89
CA GLU A 46 2.70 0.55 2.61
C GLU A 46 1.34 0.48 1.89
N ILE A 47 0.28 0.11 2.61
CA ILE A 47 -1.09 0.11 2.09
C ILE A 47 -1.47 1.51 1.61
N ASN A 48 -1.16 2.55 2.37
CA ASN A 48 -1.49 3.93 1.98
C ASN A 48 -0.71 4.37 0.73
N ARG A 49 0.57 3.97 0.61
CA ARG A 49 1.38 4.22 -0.59
C ARG A 49 0.77 3.53 -1.81
N LEU A 50 0.44 2.25 -1.70
CA LEU A 50 -0.17 1.47 -2.78
C LEU A 50 -1.53 2.03 -3.18
N LYS A 51 -2.34 2.48 -2.21
CA LYS A 51 -3.62 3.14 -2.48
C LYS A 51 -3.45 4.42 -3.31
N LYS A 52 -2.45 5.25 -2.98
CA LYS A 52 -2.15 6.46 -3.74
C LYS A 52 -1.71 6.14 -5.16
N GLU A 53 -0.81 5.17 -5.33
CA GLU A 53 -0.33 4.75 -6.65
C GLU A 53 -1.48 4.16 -7.50
N SER A 54 -2.37 3.39 -6.89
CA SER A 54 -3.56 2.85 -7.56
C SER A 54 -4.47 3.96 -8.06
N LEU A 55 -4.73 4.98 -7.24
CA LEU A 55 -5.57 6.11 -7.62
C LEU A 55 -4.95 6.91 -8.79
N GLU A 56 -3.64 7.14 -8.76
CA GLU A 56 -2.94 7.81 -9.87
C GLU A 56 -3.03 7.01 -11.17
N LYS A 57 -2.93 5.68 -11.09
CA LYS A 57 -3.11 4.80 -12.26
C LYS A 57 -4.55 4.83 -12.77
N GLU A 58 -5.53 4.86 -11.89
CA GLU A 58 -6.96 4.94 -12.27
C GLU A 58 -7.25 6.24 -13.03
N ILE A 59 -6.78 7.39 -12.52
CA ILE A 59 -6.88 8.69 -13.21
C ILE A 59 -6.21 8.62 -14.59
N LYS A 60 -5.04 7.99 -14.68
CA LYS A 60 -4.33 7.84 -15.95
C LYS A 60 -5.13 7.00 -16.95
N ILE A 61 -5.73 5.89 -16.51
CA ILE A 61 -6.59 5.05 -17.34
C ILE A 61 -7.78 5.85 -17.86
N GLU A 62 -8.49 6.56 -16.98
CA GLU A 62 -9.64 7.38 -17.38
C GLU A 62 -9.22 8.45 -18.42
N SER A 63 -8.04 9.06 -18.25
CA SER A 63 -7.52 10.02 -19.22
C SER A 63 -7.25 9.38 -20.60
N LEU A 64 -6.77 8.14 -20.63
CA LEU A 64 -6.48 7.40 -21.86
C LEU A 64 -7.77 6.96 -22.54
N GLU A 65 -8.76 6.50 -21.78
CA GLU A 65 -10.09 6.16 -22.30
C GLU A 65 -10.76 7.37 -22.94
N ARG A 66 -10.69 8.55 -22.31
CA ARG A 66 -11.17 9.80 -22.90
C ARG A 66 -10.46 10.14 -24.21
N LYS A 67 -9.13 9.94 -24.29
CA LYS A 67 -8.36 10.14 -25.54
C LYS A 67 -8.78 9.17 -26.63
N ILE A 68 -8.94 7.89 -26.30
CA ILE A 68 -9.39 6.85 -27.24
C ILE A 68 -10.80 7.17 -27.76
N SER A 69 -11.71 7.57 -26.87
CA SER A 69 -13.07 7.97 -27.23
C SER A 69 -13.08 9.15 -28.21
N LYS A 70 -12.25 10.18 -27.95
CA LYS A 70 -12.08 11.31 -28.89
C LYS A 70 -11.56 10.85 -30.25
N ILE A 71 -10.52 10.03 -30.28
CA ILE A 71 -9.94 9.51 -31.53
C ILE A 71 -10.99 8.71 -32.31
N LYS A 72 -11.75 7.83 -31.64
CA LYS A 72 -12.81 7.04 -32.25
C LYS A 72 -13.94 7.90 -32.79
N SER A 73 -14.33 8.94 -32.04
CA SER A 73 -15.33 9.91 -32.48
C SER A 73 -14.85 10.66 -33.74
N THR A 74 -13.62 11.17 -33.73
CA THR A 74 -13.02 11.82 -34.90
C THR A 74 -12.94 10.89 -36.10
N ALA A 75 -12.52 9.64 -35.91
CA ALA A 75 -12.48 8.64 -36.99
C ALA A 75 -13.88 8.37 -37.58
N ASN A 76 -14.90 8.28 -36.73
CA ASN A 76 -16.29 8.12 -37.18
C ASN A 76 -16.80 9.35 -37.94
N LEU A 77 -16.47 10.56 -37.48
CA LEU A 77 -16.82 11.81 -38.18
C LEU A 77 -16.12 11.90 -39.53
N LEU A 78 -14.85 11.55 -39.62
CA LEU A 78 -14.10 11.47 -40.88
C LEU A 78 -14.72 10.46 -41.84
N LYS A 79 -15.09 9.27 -41.34
CA LYS A 79 -15.76 8.25 -42.14
C LYS A 79 -17.11 8.76 -42.68
N LYS A 80 -17.91 9.38 -41.82
CA LYS A 80 -19.23 9.91 -42.19
C LYS A 80 -19.13 11.11 -43.13
N SER A 81 -18.13 11.97 -42.99
CA SER A 81 -17.86 13.05 -43.95
C SER A 81 -17.52 12.51 -45.34
N LYS A 82 -16.71 11.45 -45.43
CA LYS A 82 -16.43 10.77 -46.70
C LYS A 82 -17.68 10.15 -47.33
N GLU A 83 -18.52 9.50 -46.54
CA GLU A 83 -19.80 8.93 -47.01
C GLU A 83 -20.76 10.02 -47.53
N LEU A 84 -20.73 11.22 -46.93
CA LEU A 84 -21.57 12.35 -47.30
C LEU A 84 -20.95 13.27 -48.36
N ASN A 85 -19.79 12.93 -48.94
CA ASN A 85 -19.02 13.78 -49.85
C ASN A 85 -18.79 15.22 -49.34
N LEU A 86 -18.62 15.36 -48.02
CA LEU A 86 -18.34 16.65 -47.40
C LEU A 86 -16.84 16.94 -47.46
N GLU A 87 -16.47 18.13 -47.96
CA GLU A 87 -15.08 18.60 -47.91
C GLU A 87 -14.60 18.73 -46.46
N LEU A 88 -13.48 18.08 -46.15
CA LEU A 88 -12.89 18.15 -44.83
C LEU A 88 -12.23 19.53 -44.65
N PRO A 89 -12.43 20.20 -43.50
CA PRO A 89 -11.81 21.48 -43.25
C PRO A 89 -10.28 21.34 -43.24
N GLU A 90 -9.58 22.26 -43.89
CA GLU A 90 -8.12 22.31 -43.89
C GLU A 90 -7.60 22.52 -42.46
N PHE A 91 -6.69 21.65 -42.02
CA PHE A 91 -6.12 21.67 -40.68
C PHE A 91 -5.40 22.98 -40.32
N ASN A 92 -5.05 23.81 -41.31
CA ASN A 92 -4.33 25.08 -41.15
C ASN A 92 -5.21 26.33 -41.29
N ARG A 93 -6.55 26.23 -41.29
CA ARG A 93 -7.38 27.42 -41.26
C ARG A 93 -7.24 28.15 -39.92
N VAL A 94 -6.54 29.29 -39.95
CA VAL A 94 -6.54 30.26 -38.85
C VAL A 94 -7.89 30.95 -38.88
N PHE A 95 -8.75 30.65 -37.89
CA PHE A 95 -9.99 31.37 -37.70
C PHE A 95 -9.67 32.67 -36.95
N TYR A 96 -9.73 33.81 -37.64
CA TYR A 96 -9.78 35.11 -36.99
C TYR A 96 -11.16 35.24 -36.34
N VAL A 97 -11.19 35.37 -35.01
CA VAL A 97 -12.40 35.70 -34.27
C VAL A 97 -12.26 37.19 -33.91
N GLU A 98 -13.11 38.03 -34.51
CA GLU A 98 -13.29 39.44 -34.12
C GLU A 98 -14.11 39.55 -32.83
#